data_AF-A0A8I0H1I3-F1
#
_entry.id   AF-A0A8I0H1I3-F1
#
_cell.length_a   1.000
_cell.length_b   1.000
_cell.length_c   1.000
_cell.angle_alpha   90.00
_cell.angle_beta   90.00
_cell.angle_gamma   90.00
#
_symmetry.space_group_name_H-M   'P 1'
#
loop_
_entity.id
_entity.type
_entity.pdbx_description
1 polymer ?
#
loop_
_entity_poly.entity_id
_entity_poly.type
_entity_poly.pdbx_seq_one_letter_code
_entity_poly.pdbx_strand_id
1 'polypeptide(L)'
;IPEHATIDIKWVDSEELNVDNVDEVLGDVNGILVPGGFGLRGVEGMILAARYARENKIPYLGLCLGMQVSIIEFARHVCGFNDAHSI
;
A
#
# COMPACT_ATOMS: atom_id res chain seq x y z
N ILE A 1 -24.56 11.40 -1.56
CA ILE A 1 -23.48 10.58 -2.18
C ILE A 1 -23.09 11.35 -3.44
N PRO A 2 -21.80 11.65 -3.68
CA PRO A 2 -21.41 12.31 -4.93
C PRO A 2 -21.77 11.40 -6.10
N GLU A 3 -22.58 11.88 -7.04
CA GLU A 3 -23.03 11.11 -8.21
C GLU A 3 -22.06 11.23 -9.40
N HIS A 4 -21.09 12.15 -9.31
CA HIS A 4 -20.04 12.38 -10.30
C HIS A 4 -18.70 12.56 -9.60
N ALA A 5 -17.81 11.58 -9.75
CA ALA A 5 -16.42 11.64 -9.33
C ALA A 5 -15.52 11.39 -10.53
N THR A 6 -14.53 12.27 -10.72
CA THR A 6 -13.45 12.06 -11.70
C THR A 6 -12.28 11.42 -10.96
N ILE A 7 -11.77 10.31 -11.49
CA ILE A 7 -10.62 9.61 -10.93
C ILE A 7 -9.41 9.94 -11.81
N ASP A 8 -8.38 10.51 -11.19
CA ASP A 8 -7.05 10.63 -11.80
C ASP A 8 -6.13 9.54 -11.21
N ILE A 9 -5.44 8.80 -12.07
CA ILE A 9 -4.66 7.62 -11.66
C ILE A 9 -3.18 7.96 -11.76
N LYS A 10 -2.54 8.09 -10.59
CA LYS A 10 -1.09 8.13 -10.45
C LYS A 10 -0.55 6.70 -10.38
N TRP A 11 0.13 6.27 -11.43
CA TRP A 11 0.80 4.96 -11.46
C TRP A 11 2.10 5.02 -10.68
N VAL A 12 2.30 4.05 -9.77
CA VAL A 12 3.49 3.95 -8.91
C VAL A 12 4.07 2.56 -9.06
N ASP A 13 5.36 2.46 -9.36
CA ASP A 13 6.09 1.20 -9.35
C ASP A 13 6.48 0.84 -7.90
N SER A 14 5.96 -0.29 -7.42
CA SER A 14 6.25 -0.78 -6.07
C SER A 14 7.70 -1.22 -5.87
N GLU A 15 8.47 -1.50 -6.93
CA GLU A 15 9.90 -1.83 -6.80
C GLU A 15 10.77 -0.60 -6.55
N GLU A 16 10.28 0.59 -6.91
CA GLU A 16 10.99 1.86 -6.72
C GLU A 16 10.56 2.60 -5.45
N LEU A 17 9.41 2.22 -4.87
CA LEU A 17 8.89 2.83 -3.64
C LEU A 17 9.67 2.38 -2.41
N ASN A 18 10.20 3.35 -1.66
CA ASN A 18 11.02 3.12 -0.47
C ASN A 18 10.80 4.23 0.57
N VAL A 19 11.39 4.06 1.75
CA VAL A 19 11.17 4.97 2.89
C VAL A 19 11.64 6.41 2.64
N ASP A 20 12.57 6.61 1.70
CA ASP A 20 13.13 7.93 1.41
C ASP A 20 12.27 8.73 0.43
N ASN A 21 11.45 8.06 -0.39
CA ASN A 21 10.62 8.70 -1.42
C ASN A 21 9.11 8.59 -1.19
N VAL A 22 8.65 7.79 -0.22
CA VAL A 22 7.21 7.48 -0.04
C VAL A 22 6.34 8.74 0.13
N ASP A 23 6.84 9.74 0.86
CA ASP A 23 6.14 11.02 1.05
C ASP A 23 6.02 11.84 -0.25
N GLU A 24 7.08 11.86 -1.06
CA GLU A 24 7.07 12.56 -2.36
C GLU A 24 6.11 11.86 -3.34
N VAL A 25 6.13 10.52 -3.34
CA VAL A 25 5.37 9.71 -4.29
C VAL A 25 3.89 9.63 -3.91
N LEU A 26 3.55 9.55 -2.63
CA LEU A 26 2.17 9.32 -2.16
C LEU A 26 1.53 10.51 -1.42
N GLY A 27 2.28 11.56 -1.10
CA GLY A 27 1.77 12.67 -0.27
C GLY A 27 0.65 13.51 -0.88
N ASP A 28 0.44 13.41 -2.20
CA ASP A 28 -0.58 14.13 -2.95
C ASP A 28 -1.83 13.27 -3.28
N VAL A 29 -1.86 11.99 -2.92
CA VAL A 29 -2.97 11.09 -3.27
C VAL A 29 -4.09 11.11 -2.23
N ASN A 30 -5.34 10.92 -2.69
CA ASN A 30 -6.50 10.85 -1.81
C ASN A 30 -6.94 9.41 -1.49
N GLY A 31 -6.29 8.41 -2.06
CA GLY A 31 -6.56 7.01 -1.86
C GLY A 31 -5.46 6.16 -2.49
N ILE A 32 -5.22 4.99 -1.91
CA ILE A 32 -4.21 4.04 -2.37
C ILE A 32 -4.91 2.73 -2.75
N LEU A 33 -4.69 2.27 -3.98
CA LEU A 33 -5.15 0.98 -4.48
C LEU A 33 -3.92 0.10 -4.70
N VAL A 34 -3.82 -0.99 -3.94
CA VAL A 34 -2.81 -2.02 -4.18
C VAL A 34 -3.50 -3.20 -4.88
N PRO A 35 -3.22 -3.42 -6.17
CA PRO A 35 -3.82 -4.51 -6.92
C PRO A 35 -3.24 -5.86 -6.50
N GLY A 36 -3.76 -6.93 -7.11
CA GLY A 36 -3.14 -8.25 -7.02
C GLY A 36 -1.78 -8.27 -7.74
N GLY A 37 -0.91 -9.18 -7.34
CA GLY A 37 0.38 -9.43 -7.96
C GLY A 37 0.75 -10.91 -7.87
N PHE A 38 1.87 -11.28 -8.49
CA PHE A 38 2.40 -12.64 -8.44
C PHE A 38 3.90 -12.61 -8.19
N GLY A 39 4.38 -13.51 -7.32
CA GLY A 39 5.78 -13.56 -6.90
C GLY A 39 6.13 -12.50 -5.85
N LEU A 40 7.43 -12.37 -5.57
CA LEU A 40 7.95 -11.57 -4.45
C LEU A 40 8.34 -10.13 -4.83
N ARG A 41 8.37 -9.81 -6.13
CA ARG A 41 8.81 -8.49 -6.61
C ARG A 41 7.83 -7.41 -6.17
N GLY A 42 8.36 -6.31 -5.67
CA GLY A 42 7.58 -5.14 -5.25
C GLY A 42 6.80 -5.29 -3.95
N VAL A 43 6.77 -6.47 -3.31
CA VAL A 43 5.96 -6.71 -2.10
C VAL A 43 6.32 -5.78 -0.95
N GLU A 44 7.61 -5.52 -0.72
CA GLU A 44 8.03 -4.60 0.36
C GLU A 44 7.60 -3.15 0.09
N GLY A 45 7.61 -2.70 -1.16
CA GLY A 45 7.03 -1.40 -1.52
C GLY A 45 5.52 -1.37 -1.34
N MET A 46 4.80 -2.46 -1.64
CA MET A 46 3.36 -2.55 -1.36
C MET A 46 3.06 -2.51 0.15
N ILE A 47 3.87 -3.19 0.97
CA ILE A 47 3.76 -3.13 2.44
C ILE A 47 4.00 -1.70 2.92
N LEU A 48 5.01 -1.01 2.36
CA LEU A 48 5.28 0.38 2.67
C LEU A 48 4.11 1.30 2.28
N ALA A 49 3.49 1.10 1.12
CA ALA A 49 2.31 1.85 0.71
C ALA A 49 1.11 1.62 1.64
N ALA A 50 0.88 0.37 2.07
CA ALA A 50 -0.16 0.05 3.05
C ALA A 50 0.11 0.71 4.41
N ARG A 51 1.37 0.73 4.84
CA ARG A 51 1.80 1.38 6.09
C ARG A 51 1.57 2.88 6.01
N TYR A 52 2.01 3.49 4.91
CA TYR A 52 1.83 4.91 4.63
C TYR A 52 0.36 5.30 4.71
N ALA A 53 -0.51 4.52 4.07
CA ALA A 53 -1.94 4.74 4.10
C ALA A 53 -2.50 4.71 5.54
N ARG A 54 -2.13 3.70 6.33
CA ARG A 54 -2.57 3.54 7.72
C ARG A 54 -2.11 4.69 8.61
N GLU A 55 -0.83 5.05 8.53
CA GLU A 55 -0.22 6.08 9.40
C GLU A 55 -0.75 7.48 9.06
N ASN A 56 -1.02 7.75 7.77
CA ASN A 56 -1.54 9.04 7.30
C ASN A 56 -3.07 9.08 7.18
N LYS A 57 -3.79 8.01 7.55
CA LYS A 57 -5.26 7.88 7.46
C LYS A 57 -5.80 8.10 6.04
N ILE A 58 -5.04 7.66 5.04
CA ILE A 58 -5.45 7.67 3.63
C ILE A 58 -6.26 6.39 3.35
N PRO A 59 -7.42 6.46 2.67
CA PRO A 59 -8.18 5.28 2.27
C PRO A 59 -7.32 4.29 1.48
N TYR A 60 -7.37 3.02 1.87
CA TYR A 60 -6.64 1.93 1.23
C TYR A 60 -7.61 0.86 0.73
N LEU A 61 -7.43 0.40 -0.52
CA LEU A 61 -8.10 -0.76 -1.07
C LEU A 61 -7.06 -1.77 -1.53
N GLY A 62 -7.01 -2.93 -0.87
CA GLY A 62 -6.14 -4.05 -1.25
C GLY A 62 -6.93 -5.14 -1.98
N LEU A 63 -6.47 -5.54 -3.17
CA LEU A 63 -7.10 -6.61 -3.96
C LEU A 63 -6.23 -7.86 -3.94
N CYS A 64 -6.79 -9.01 -3.55
CA CYS A 64 -6.08 -10.30 -3.52
C CYS A 64 -4.75 -10.21 -2.72
N LEU A 65 -3.59 -10.20 -3.39
CA LEU A 65 -2.30 -9.98 -2.74
C LEU A 65 -2.27 -8.64 -1.98
N GLY A 66 -2.88 -7.57 -2.50
CA GLY A 66 -2.96 -6.29 -1.79
C GLY A 66 -3.70 -6.37 -0.44
N MET A 67 -4.64 -7.31 -0.29
CA MET A 67 -5.28 -7.59 1.01
C MET A 67 -4.34 -8.36 1.94
N GLN A 68 -3.56 -9.31 1.42
CA GLN A 68 -2.56 -10.03 2.22
C GLN A 68 -1.46 -9.07 2.71
N VAL A 69 -1.02 -8.16 1.84
CA VAL A 69 -0.06 -7.11 2.14
C VAL A 69 -0.51 -6.24 3.31
N SER A 70 -1.78 -5.83 3.37
CA SER A 70 -2.26 -5.01 4.50
C SER A 70 -2.28 -5.77 5.82
N ILE A 71 -2.54 -7.08 5.80
CA ILE A 71 -2.44 -7.94 6.98
C ILE A 71 -0.99 -8.07 7.43
N ILE A 72 -0.06 -8.29 6.49
CA ILE A 72 1.38 -8.38 6.78
C ILE A 72 1.88 -7.07 7.38
N GLU A 73 1.52 -5.93 6.78
CA GLU A 73 1.86 -4.60 7.30
C GLU A 73 1.41 -4.45 8.76
N PHE A 74 0.14 -4.72 9.04
CA PHE A 74 -0.40 -4.56 10.38
C PHE A 74 0.25 -5.53 11.38
N ALA A 75 0.47 -6.78 10.97
CA ALA A 75 1.14 -7.78 11.80
C ALA A 75 2.57 -7.34 12.16
N ARG A 76 3.35 -6.85 11.20
CA ARG A 76 4.72 -6.38 11.41
C ARG A 76 4.77 -5.12 12.26
N HIS A 77 3.98 -4.10 11.91
CA HIS A 77 4.18 -2.75 12.44
C HIS A 77 3.27 -2.39 13.62
N VAL A 78 2.17 -3.10 13.83
CA VAL A 78 1.25 -2.87 14.94
C VAL A 78 1.29 -4.01 15.96
N CYS A 79 1.27 -5.27 15.50
CA CYS A 79 1.30 -6.43 16.39
C CYS A 79 2.71 -6.86 16.82
N GLY A 80 3.76 -6.38 16.15
CA GLY A 80 5.16 -6.70 16.47
C GLY A 80 5.68 -8.03 15.92
N PHE A 81 4.95 -8.68 14.99
CA PHE A 81 5.40 -9.89 14.28
C PHE A 81 6.29 -9.51 13.10
N ASN A 82 7.52 -9.09 13.39
CA ASN A 82 8.44 -8.49 12.41
C ASN A 82 8.79 -9.40 11.22
N ASP A 83 8.65 -10.73 11.36
CA ASP A 83 8.95 -11.74 10.35
C ASP A 83 7.71 -12.26 9.60
N ALA A 84 6.51 -11.71 9.87
CA ALA A 84 5.28 -12.14 9.21
C ALA A 84 5.39 -12.01 7.66
N HIS A 85 4.99 -13.04 6.91
CA HIS A 85 5.00 -13.02 5.45
C HIS A 85 3.91 -13.96 4.89
N SER A 86 3.61 -13.83 3.58
CA SER A 86 2.76 -14.80 2.87
C SER A 86 3.59 -15.98 2.35
N ILE A 87 2.94 -17.15 2.24
CA ILE A 87 3.49 -18.30 1.50
C ILE A 87 3.35 -18.12 -0.01
#